data_AF-A0A850PJB9-F1
#
_entry.id   AF-A0A850PJB9-F1
#
_cell.length_a   1.000
_cell.length_b   1.000
_cell.length_c   1.000
_cell.angle_alpha   90.00
_cell.angle_beta   90.00
_cell.angle_gamma   90.00
#
_symmetry.space_group_name_H-M   'P 1'
#
loop_
_entity.id
_entity.type
_entity.pdbx_description
1 polymer ?
#
loop_
_entity_poly.entity_id
_entity_poly.type
_entity_poly.pdbx_seq_one_letter_code
_entity_poly.pdbx_strand_id
1 'polypeptide(L)'
;MRGDAVRVFGELNDSAKAQQALLNSCGEAAWITDEERRAIRWLLSALIEHRRRIRVTARLWRSLNPEEPVPCALVTETTELLDEHRHFEPFIARWRAVVINRARIDRTEFWRSMIELAELNLDLASEAEEPCAGSDGSEGRTDVPA
;
A
#
# COMPACT_ATOMS: atom_id res chain seq x y z
N MET A 1 7.32 35.54 -3.81
CA MET A 1 8.37 34.96 -2.93
C MET A 1 7.79 34.35 -1.66
N ARG A 2 7.21 35.12 -0.71
CA ARG A 2 6.64 34.55 0.54
C ARG A 2 5.47 33.60 0.30
N GLY A 3 4.51 33.99 -0.55
CA GLY A 3 3.39 33.12 -0.93
C GLY A 3 3.86 31.81 -1.57
N ASP A 4 4.88 31.88 -2.43
CA ASP A 4 5.47 30.71 -3.08
C ASP A 4 6.17 29.81 -2.07
N ALA A 5 6.96 30.36 -1.14
CA ALA A 5 7.61 29.59 -0.09
C ALA A 5 6.60 28.84 0.78
N VAL A 6 5.53 29.51 1.23
CA VAL A 6 4.47 28.88 2.03
C VAL A 6 3.76 27.78 1.25
N ARG A 7 3.51 27.97 -0.05
CA ARG A 7 2.94 26.93 -0.92
C ARG A 7 3.86 25.72 -1.03
N VAL A 8 5.14 25.94 -1.33
CA VAL A 8 6.15 24.87 -1.42
C VAL A 8 6.22 24.07 -0.12
N PHE A 9 6.23 24.73 1.04
CA PHE A 9 6.18 23.99 2.32
C PHE A 9 4.88 23.21 2.54
N GLY A 10 3.76 23.68 2.00
CA GLY A 10 2.51 22.91 1.96
C GLY A 10 2.68 21.61 1.17
N GLU A 11 3.18 21.73 -0.07
CA GLU A 11 3.45 20.60 -0.96
C GLU A 11 4.45 19.61 -0.33
N LEU A 12 5.54 20.09 0.29
CA LEU A 12 6.52 19.26 1.00
C LEU A 12 5.90 18.53 2.20
N ASN A 13 5.06 19.21 2.98
CA ASN A 13 4.37 18.59 4.11
C ASN A 13 3.43 17.48 3.65
N ASP A 14 2.71 17.69 2.55
CA ASP A 14 1.76 16.73 2.01
C ASP A 14 2.49 15.52 1.40
N SER A 15 3.58 15.77 0.68
CA SER A 15 4.51 14.73 0.21
C SER A 15 5.04 13.89 1.38
N ALA A 16 5.61 14.53 2.41
CA ALA A 16 6.13 13.83 3.58
C ALA A 16 5.04 13.02 4.32
N LYS A 17 3.81 13.55 4.40
CA LYS A 17 2.67 12.83 4.98
C LYS A 17 2.30 11.59 4.17
N ALA A 18 2.28 11.69 2.84
CA ALA A 18 2.01 10.55 1.96
C ALA A 18 3.11 9.48 2.06
N GLN A 19 4.38 9.91 2.14
CA GLN A 19 5.53 9.03 2.35
C GLN A 19 5.44 8.27 3.70
N GLN A 20 5.05 8.96 4.78
CA GLN A 20 4.80 8.32 6.08
C GLN A 20 3.69 7.27 6.00
N ALA A 21 2.59 7.56 5.30
CA ALA A 21 1.48 6.61 5.14
C ALA A 21 1.92 5.33 4.42
N LEU A 22 2.69 5.46 3.33
CA LEU A 22 3.27 4.33 2.62
C LEU A 22 4.12 3.46 3.55
N LEU A 23 5.03 4.08 4.31
CA LEU A 23 5.92 3.34 5.21
C LEU A 23 5.18 2.69 6.37
N ASN A 24 4.14 3.33 6.91
CA ASN A 24 3.28 2.73 7.92
C ASN A 24 2.59 1.47 7.39
N SER A 25 2.06 1.50 6.16
CA SER A 25 1.47 0.28 5.54
C SER A 25 2.50 -0.83 5.33
N CYS A 26 3.77 -0.49 5.11
CA CYS A 26 4.85 -1.48 5.05
C CYS A 26 5.12 -2.03 6.44
N GLY A 27 5.20 -1.18 7.46
CA GLY A 27 5.56 -1.54 8.83
C GLY A 27 4.66 -2.59 9.50
N GLU A 28 3.46 -2.84 8.96
CA GLU A 28 2.50 -3.85 9.44
C GLU A 28 2.49 -5.12 8.58
N ALA A 29 3.16 -5.12 7.42
CA ALA A 29 3.13 -6.23 6.49
C ALA A 29 3.82 -7.49 7.02
N ALA A 30 3.20 -8.64 6.78
CA ALA A 30 3.72 -9.95 7.19
C ALA A 30 4.95 -10.40 6.37
N TRP A 31 5.09 -9.90 5.15
CA TRP A 31 6.21 -10.23 4.24
C TRP A 31 7.48 -9.43 4.50
N ILE A 32 7.49 -8.55 5.51
CA ILE A 32 8.64 -7.72 5.88
C ILE A 32 9.43 -8.36 7.02
N THR A 33 10.74 -8.45 6.83
CA THR A 33 11.69 -8.96 7.84
C THR A 33 11.86 -8.00 9.03
N ASP A 34 12.36 -8.48 10.15
CA ASP A 34 12.57 -7.63 11.34
C ASP A 34 13.57 -6.49 11.12
N GLU A 35 14.61 -6.74 10.32
CA GLU A 35 15.62 -5.74 9.99
C GLU A 35 15.02 -4.65 9.08
N GLU A 36 14.26 -5.04 8.08
CA GLU A 36 13.51 -4.10 7.24
C GLU A 36 12.49 -3.30 8.06
N ARG A 37 11.78 -3.94 9.00
CA ARG A 37 10.86 -3.27 9.92
C ARG A 37 11.59 -2.27 10.80
N ARG A 38 12.81 -2.58 11.24
CA ARG A 38 13.68 -1.65 11.97
C ARG A 38 14.05 -0.47 11.08
N ALA A 39 14.51 -0.70 9.85
CA ALA A 39 14.84 0.34 8.89
C ALA A 39 13.63 1.26 8.58
N ILE A 40 12.44 0.70 8.41
CA ILE A 40 11.19 1.45 8.25
C ILE A 40 10.91 2.36 9.45
N ARG A 41 11.07 1.85 10.69
CA ARG A 41 10.87 2.67 11.90
C ARG A 41 11.86 3.84 11.99
N TRP A 42 13.12 3.63 11.61
CA TRP A 42 14.12 4.71 11.53
C TRP A 42 13.72 5.77 10.50
N LEU A 43 13.33 5.33 9.30
CA LEU A 43 12.92 6.23 8.21
C LEU A 43 11.64 7.01 8.57
N LEU A 44 10.67 6.36 9.21
CA LEU A 44 9.46 7.00 9.75
C LEU A 44 9.82 8.08 10.77
N SER A 45 10.71 7.77 11.71
CA SER A 45 11.15 8.73 12.74
C SER A 45 11.80 9.96 12.09
N ALA A 46 12.66 9.74 11.09
CA ALA A 46 13.30 10.82 10.33
C ALA A 46 12.28 11.68 9.57
N LEU A 47 11.30 11.07 8.90
CA LEU A 47 10.26 11.80 8.19
C LEU A 47 9.32 12.58 9.13
N ILE A 48 9.03 12.05 10.32
CA ILE A 48 8.21 12.74 11.32
C ILE A 48 8.90 14.02 11.78
N GLU A 49 10.20 13.93 12.07
CA GLU A 49 11.00 15.10 12.46
C GLU A 49 11.15 16.08 11.29
N HIS A 50 11.44 15.61 10.08
CA HIS A 50 11.47 16.46 8.88
C HIS A 50 10.17 17.24 8.70
N ARG A 51 9.03 16.54 8.77
CA ARG A 51 7.71 17.16 8.65
C ARG A 51 7.41 18.14 9.78
N ARG A 52 7.94 17.92 10.98
CA ARG A 52 7.85 18.89 12.08
C ARG A 52 8.62 20.15 11.72
N ARG A 53 9.86 20.04 11.22
CA ARG A 53 10.68 21.19 10.80
C ARG A 53 10.04 21.97 9.67
N ILE A 54 9.56 21.31 8.62
CA ILE A 54 8.76 21.92 7.54
C ILE A 54 7.62 22.78 8.10
N ARG A 55 6.82 22.25 9.05
CA ARG A 55 5.70 23.00 9.65
C ARG A 55 6.16 24.18 10.50
N VAL A 56 7.30 24.07 11.18
CA VAL A 56 7.90 25.18 11.94
C VAL A 56 8.35 26.27 10.97
N THR A 57 9.16 25.94 9.97
CA THR A 57 9.68 26.89 8.98
C THR A 57 8.57 27.55 8.18
N ALA A 58 7.52 26.80 7.80
CA ALA A 58 6.32 27.37 7.18
C ALA A 58 5.61 28.38 8.07
N ARG A 59 5.58 28.17 9.40
CA ARG A 59 5.01 29.15 10.35
C ARG A 59 5.87 30.40 10.43
N LEU A 60 7.21 30.27 10.40
CA LEU A 60 8.12 31.41 10.35
C LEU A 60 7.93 32.24 9.08
N TRP A 61 7.83 31.60 7.92
CA TRP A 61 7.49 32.30 6.68
C TRP A 61 6.13 32.99 6.75
N ARG A 62 5.15 32.40 7.43
CA ARG A 62 3.83 33.02 7.65
C ARG A 62 3.83 34.11 8.73
N SER A 63 4.81 34.18 9.62
CA SER A 63 4.86 35.24 10.63
C SER A 63 5.49 36.52 10.10
N LEU A 64 6.16 36.48 8.94
CA LEU A 64 6.87 37.66 8.46
C LEU A 64 5.93 38.84 8.19
N ASN A 65 6.34 40.07 8.46
CA ASN A 65 5.63 41.25 7.96
C ASN A 65 5.90 41.46 6.47
N PRO A 66 4.97 42.02 5.67
CA PRO A 66 5.22 42.30 4.26
C PRO A 66 6.39 43.26 4.01
N GLU A 67 6.59 44.19 4.95
CA GLU A 67 7.60 45.26 4.86
C GLU A 67 8.96 44.86 5.47
N GLU A 68 9.04 43.73 6.16
CA GLU A 68 10.29 43.34 6.81
C GLU A 68 11.18 42.50 5.87
N PRO A 69 12.51 42.70 5.91
CA PRO A 69 13.42 41.92 5.10
C PRO A 69 13.41 40.45 5.53
N VAL A 70 13.46 39.55 4.55
CA VAL A 70 13.54 38.11 4.82
C VAL A 70 14.90 37.79 5.46
N PRO A 71 14.93 37.15 6.64
CA PRO A 71 16.19 36.78 7.28
C PRO A 71 16.97 35.76 6.44
N CYS A 72 18.28 36.00 6.25
CA CYS A 72 19.16 35.06 5.52
C CYS A 72 19.11 33.64 6.12
N ALA A 73 19.11 33.54 7.45
CA ALA A 73 18.99 32.25 8.15
C ALA A 73 17.72 31.47 7.78
N LEU A 74 16.59 32.15 7.54
CA LEU A 74 15.35 31.51 7.13
C LEU A 74 15.44 30.98 5.69
N VAL A 75 16.17 31.67 4.81
CA VAL A 75 16.44 31.20 3.45
C VAL A 75 17.34 29.97 3.49
N THR A 76 18.41 29.99 4.29
CA THR A 76 19.31 28.84 4.46
C THR A 76 18.58 27.61 5.00
N GLU A 77 17.79 27.77 6.06
CA GLU A 77 16.96 26.69 6.62
C GLU A 77 15.99 26.15 5.55
N THR A 78 15.43 27.02 4.71
CA THR A 78 14.54 26.60 3.61
C THR A 78 15.28 25.75 2.58
N THR A 79 16.50 26.13 2.21
CA THR A 79 17.32 25.35 1.27
C THR A 79 17.72 24.00 1.84
N GLU A 80 18.10 23.96 3.12
CA GLU A 80 18.46 22.71 3.81
C GLU A 80 17.28 21.75 3.86
N LEU A 81 16.07 22.22 4.19
CA LEU A 81 14.88 21.37 4.21
C LEU A 81 14.48 20.85 2.83
N LEU A 82 14.71 21.63 1.77
CA LEU A 82 14.48 21.19 0.39
C LEU A 82 15.45 20.07 0.01
N ASP A 83 16.72 20.23 0.38
CA ASP A 83 17.74 19.21 0.12
C ASP A 83 17.51 17.96 0.97
N GLU A 84 17.22 18.08 2.27
CA GLU A 84 16.80 16.97 3.12
C GLU A 84 15.61 16.21 2.52
N HIS A 85 14.62 16.92 1.96
CA HIS A 85 13.48 16.27 1.30
C HIS A 85 13.90 15.39 0.12
N ARG A 86 14.86 15.86 -0.69
CA ARG A 86 15.41 15.09 -1.83
C ARG A 86 16.16 13.84 -1.38
N HIS A 87 16.82 13.88 -0.23
CA HIS A 87 17.54 12.72 0.30
C HIS A 87 16.60 11.56 0.67
N PHE A 88 15.33 11.83 1.02
CA PHE A 88 14.36 10.77 1.29
C PHE A 88 13.89 10.04 0.02
N GLU A 89 13.88 10.72 -1.14
CA GLU A 89 13.31 10.22 -2.38
C GLU A 89 13.78 8.81 -2.79
N PRO A 90 15.09 8.49 -2.84
CA PRO A 90 15.55 7.15 -3.25
C PRO A 90 15.08 6.05 -2.30
N PHE A 91 15.03 6.32 -0.99
CA PHE A 91 14.58 5.35 0.00
C PHE A 91 13.08 5.08 -0.13
N ILE A 92 12.28 6.13 -0.34
CA ILE A 92 10.84 6.00 -0.58
C ILE A 92 10.56 5.31 -1.90
N ALA A 93 11.30 5.64 -2.97
CA ALA A 93 11.14 5.02 -4.27
C ALA A 93 11.38 3.51 -4.21
N ARG A 94 12.39 3.07 -3.43
CA ARG A 94 12.65 1.66 -3.18
C ARG A 94 11.45 0.97 -2.51
N TRP A 95 10.93 1.53 -1.42
CA TRP A 95 9.77 0.96 -0.72
C TRP A 95 8.52 0.93 -1.60
N ARG A 96 8.30 1.98 -2.41
CA ARG A 96 7.21 2.01 -3.38
C ARG A 96 7.32 0.87 -4.40
N ALA A 97 8.50 0.62 -4.93
CA ALA A 97 8.73 -0.47 -5.88
C ALA A 97 8.46 -1.85 -5.24
N VAL A 98 8.89 -2.05 -3.99
CA VAL A 98 8.62 -3.28 -3.24
C VAL A 98 7.12 -3.50 -3.06
N VAL A 99 6.38 -2.49 -2.62
CA VAL A 99 4.91 -2.57 -2.44
C VAL A 99 4.19 -2.84 -3.75
N ILE A 100 4.58 -2.17 -4.84
CA ILE A 100 4.01 -2.43 -6.18
C ILE A 100 4.27 -3.88 -6.61
N ASN A 101 5.49 -4.38 -6.42
CA ASN A 101 5.82 -5.75 -6.79
C ASN A 101 5.01 -6.76 -5.96
N ARG A 102 4.88 -6.51 -4.66
CA ARG A 102 4.06 -7.37 -3.79
C ARG A 102 2.59 -7.38 -4.21
N ALA A 103 2.00 -6.22 -4.48
CA ALA A 103 0.61 -6.13 -4.95
C ALA A 103 0.40 -6.89 -6.28
N ARG A 104 1.40 -6.93 -7.17
CA ARG A 104 1.35 -7.72 -8.41
C ARG A 104 1.36 -9.22 -8.12
N ILE A 105 2.19 -9.67 -7.17
CA ILE A 105 2.25 -11.07 -6.74
C ILE A 105 0.92 -11.48 -6.12
N ASP A 106 0.43 -10.73 -5.13
CA ASP A 106 -0.82 -11.03 -4.42
C ASP A 106 -2.00 -11.11 -5.40
N ARG A 107 -2.06 -10.21 -6.39
CA ARG A 107 -3.10 -10.25 -7.43
C ARG A 107 -3.00 -11.51 -8.31
N THR A 108 -1.79 -11.94 -8.64
CA THR A 108 -1.58 -13.13 -9.49
C THR A 108 -1.93 -14.41 -8.75
N GLU A 109 -1.52 -14.51 -7.48
CA GLU A 109 -1.87 -15.62 -6.59
C GLU A 109 -3.38 -15.71 -6.39
N PHE A 110 -4.04 -14.57 -6.11
CA PHE A 110 -5.50 -14.51 -5.98
C PHE A 110 -6.22 -15.08 -7.20
N TRP A 111 -5.87 -14.64 -8.41
CA TRP A 111 -6.54 -15.11 -9.62
C TRP A 111 -6.25 -16.58 -9.92
N ARG A 112 -5.04 -17.08 -9.61
CA ARG A 112 -4.74 -18.52 -9.70
C ARG A 112 -5.62 -19.33 -8.77
N SER A 113 -5.70 -18.96 -7.49
CA SER A 113 -6.56 -19.66 -6.52
C SER A 113 -8.03 -19.62 -6.91
N MET A 114 -8.50 -18.52 -7.52
CA MET A 114 -9.88 -18.43 -8.01
C MET A 114 -10.14 -19.35 -9.22
N ILE A 115 -9.17 -19.50 -10.12
CA ILE A 115 -9.27 -20.44 -11.24
C ILE A 115 -9.28 -21.88 -10.73
N GLU A 116 -8.35 -22.24 -9.84
CA GLU A 116 -8.29 -23.57 -9.21
C GLU A 116 -9.60 -23.91 -8.49
N LEU A 117 -10.18 -22.96 -7.76
CA LEU A 117 -11.50 -23.12 -7.13
C LEU A 117 -12.62 -23.30 -8.16
N ALA A 118 -12.59 -22.58 -9.27
CA ALA A 118 -13.60 -22.72 -10.31
C ALA A 118 -13.52 -24.10 -10.98
N GLU A 119 -12.31 -24.57 -11.30
CA GLU A 119 -12.06 -25.90 -11.87
C GLU A 119 -12.55 -27.01 -10.94
N LEU A 120 -12.18 -26.96 -9.65
CA LEU A 120 -12.66 -27.93 -8.66
C LEU A 120 -14.18 -27.98 -8.56
N ASN A 121 -14.86 -26.83 -8.64
CA ASN A 121 -16.32 -26.80 -8.59
C ASN A 121 -16.98 -27.34 -9.87
N LEU A 122 -16.34 -27.17 -11.03
CA LEU A 122 -16.82 -27.75 -12.29
C LEU A 122 -16.64 -29.27 -12.30
N ASP A 123 -15.50 -29.77 -11.81
CA ASP A 123 -15.24 -31.21 -11.69
C ASP A 123 -16.24 -31.87 -10.74
N LEU A 124 -16.49 -31.27 -9.56
CA LEU A 124 -17.49 -31.75 -8.60
C LEU A 124 -18.93 -31.72 -9.15
N ALA A 125 -19.27 -30.72 -9.97
CA ALA A 125 -20.57 -30.67 -10.62
C ALA A 125 -20.72 -31.77 -11.68
N SER A 126 -19.64 -32.11 -12.39
CA SER A 126 -19.64 -33.19 -13.39
C SER A 126 -19.74 -34.58 -12.76
N GLU A 127 -19.14 -34.80 -11.59
CA GLU A 127 -19.25 -36.05 -10.82
C GLU A 127 -20.64 -36.22 -10.20
N ALA A 128 -21.32 -35.12 -9.86
CA ALA A 128 -22.70 -35.14 -9.37
C ALA A 128 -23.74 -35.45 -10.48
N GLU A 129 -23.36 -35.34 -11.76
CA GLU A 129 -24.19 -35.68 -12.93
C GLU A 129 -23.94 -37.12 -13.46
N GLU A 130 -23.33 -38.02 -12.68
CA GLU A 130 -23.36 -39.45 -13.04
C GLU A 130 -24.82 -39.96 -13.09
N PRO A 131 -25.21 -40.72 -14.13
CA PRO A 131 -26.61 -40.95 -14.44
C PRO A 131 -27.25 -41.82 -13.37
N CYS A 132 -28.43 -41.44 -12.88
CA CYS A 132 -29.40 -42.39 -12.36
C CYS A 132 -29.69 -43.40 -13.48
N ALA A 133 -28.90 -44.48 -13.54
CA ALA A 133 -29.14 -45.62 -14.39
C ALA A 133 -30.56 -46.10 -14.07
N GLY A 134 -31.45 -45.95 -15.05
CA GLY A 134 -32.81 -46.45 -14.98
C GLY A 134 -32.76 -47.95 -14.72
N SER A 135 -33.17 -48.36 -13.52
CA SER A 135 -33.65 -49.71 -13.28
C SER A 135 -35.10 -49.77 -13.77
N ASP A 136 -35.26 -49.94 -15.07
CA ASP A 136 -36.54 -50.23 -15.70
C ASP A 136 -36.65 -51.75 -15.96
N GLY A 137 -37.66 -52.39 -15.36
CA GLY A 137 -38.35 -53.55 -15.93
C GLY A 137 -37.93 -54.98 -15.55
N SER A 138 -38.93 -55.72 -15.04
CA SER A 138 -39.15 -57.19 -15.13
C SER A 138 -38.63 -58.03 -13.93
N GLU A 139 -39.37 -58.95 -13.29
CA GLU A 139 -40.52 -59.76 -13.71
C GLU A 139 -41.50 -60.02 -12.54
N GLY A 140 -42.80 -59.88 -12.80
CA GLY A 140 -43.84 -60.46 -11.96
C GLY A 140 -44.07 -61.92 -12.36
N ARG A 141 -43.87 -62.86 -11.42
CA ARG A 141 -44.31 -64.24 -11.57
C ARG A 141 -44.91 -64.76 -10.26
N THR A 142 -46.24 -64.76 -10.21
CA THR A 142 -47.03 -65.55 -9.26
C THR A 142 -47.78 -66.60 -10.05
N ASP A 143 -47.24 -67.81 -10.09
CA ASP A 143 -47.96 -69.01 -10.50
C ASP A 143 -48.65 -69.62 -9.26
N VAL A 144 -49.97 -69.79 -9.34
CA VAL A 144 -50.79 -70.58 -8.43
C VAL A 144 -51.35 -71.75 -9.23
N PRO A 145 -51.36 -72.98 -8.68
CA PRO A 145 -52.42 -73.91 -9.04
C PRO A 145 -53.10 -74.58 -7.85
N ALA A 146 -54.43 -74.58 -7.98
CA ALA A 146 -55.49 -75.51 -7.59
C ALA A 146 -55.30 -76.47 -6.40
#